data_AF-A0A8J2P355-F1
#
_entry.id   AF-A0A8J2P355-F1
#
_cell.length_a   1.000
_cell.length_b   1.000
_cell.length_c   1.000
_cell.angle_alpha   90.00
_cell.angle_beta   90.00
_cell.angle_gamma   90.00
#
_symmetry.space_group_name_H-M   'P 1'
#
loop_
_entity.id
_entity.type
_entity.pdbx_description
1 polymer ?
#
loop_
_entity_poly.entity_id
_entity_poly.type
_entity_poly.pdbx_seq_one_letter_code
_entity_poly.pdbx_strand_id
1 'polypeptide(L)'
;YGDHKDGKRKGSSRSPLLAVSKKSCPAPPKEKNAFIYMEGVPIDANFDISFADGTEIVYRCGFIKPKKNRWKMTCEEGTWVGTPIICDGDVPVENMTSVLKMINGSCTYTKDEEIVATFYNDQQLVKDTIDFPSGTNLVCLFPHQFHNTLH
;
A
#
# COMPACT_ATOMS: atom_id res chain seq x y z
N TYR A 1 47.25 -19.62 55.44
CA TYR A 1 45.92 -20.25 55.57
C TYR A 1 45.06 -19.59 54.50
N GLY A 2 45.02 -20.07 53.25
CA GLY A 2 44.63 -21.44 52.84
C GLY A 2 43.13 -21.57 53.12
N ASP A 3 42.21 -21.70 52.17
CA ASP A 3 42.27 -22.69 51.10
C ASP A 3 41.41 -22.35 49.87
N HIS A 4 41.89 -22.87 48.75
CA HIS A 4 41.31 -22.90 47.41
C HIS A 4 40.16 -23.92 47.35
N LYS A 5 39.17 -23.69 46.46
CA LYS A 5 38.62 -24.79 45.66
C LYS A 5 38.47 -24.39 44.20
N ASP A 6 39.38 -24.93 43.40
CA ASP A 6 39.33 -25.05 41.96
C ASP A 6 38.20 -25.96 41.46
N GLY A 7 37.67 -25.61 40.29
CA GLY A 7 36.70 -26.40 39.55
C GLY A 7 36.69 -26.09 38.04
N LYS A 8 37.81 -26.37 37.37
CA LYS A 8 37.96 -26.67 35.92
C LYS A 8 36.74 -27.43 35.34
N ARG A 9 36.33 -27.40 34.07
CA ARG A 9 37.01 -27.15 32.77
C ARG A 9 35.96 -27.22 31.65
N LYS A 10 36.25 -26.52 30.56
CA LYS A 10 36.06 -26.86 29.13
C LYS A 10 34.64 -26.98 28.56
N GLY A 11 34.35 -25.99 27.72
CA GLY A 11 34.25 -26.22 26.28
C GLY A 11 32.84 -26.46 25.76
N SER A 12 32.32 -25.52 25.00
CA SER A 12 32.13 -25.74 23.56
C SER A 12 31.69 -24.44 22.92
N SER A 13 32.50 -23.97 21.96
CA SER A 13 32.02 -23.18 20.84
C SER A 13 30.72 -23.80 20.29
N ARG A 14 29.69 -22.96 20.11
CA ARG A 14 28.62 -23.08 19.09
C ARG A 14 27.65 -21.90 19.25
N SER A 15 28.06 -20.73 18.74
CA SER A 15 27.16 -20.06 17.80
C SER A 15 27.20 -20.94 16.55
N PRO A 16 26.08 -21.34 15.91
CA PRO A 16 25.09 -20.39 15.41
C PRO A 16 23.66 -20.95 15.35
N LEU A 17 22.72 -20.29 16.00
CA LEU A 17 21.42 -20.10 15.37
C LEU A 17 21.05 -18.65 15.70
N LEU A 18 21.37 -17.75 14.76
CA LEU A 18 20.54 -16.57 14.55
C LEU A 18 19.14 -17.14 14.32
N ALA A 19 18.38 -17.33 15.40
CA ALA A 19 16.96 -17.23 15.32
C ALA A 19 16.75 -15.80 14.81
N VAL A 20 16.60 -15.66 13.50
CA VAL A 20 15.98 -14.48 12.91
C VAL A 20 14.58 -14.51 13.49
N SER A 21 14.44 -13.99 14.71
CA SER A 21 13.16 -13.61 15.27
C SER A 21 12.72 -12.52 14.34
N LYS A 22 11.94 -12.88 13.33
CA LYS A 22 11.27 -12.00 12.39
C LYS A 22 10.66 -10.85 13.21
N LYS A 23 11.38 -9.73 13.28
CA LYS A 23 11.01 -8.64 14.18
C LYS A 23 9.79 -7.96 13.59
N SER A 24 8.78 -7.75 14.41
CA SER A 24 7.62 -6.98 13.99
C SER A 24 7.99 -5.51 13.84
N CYS A 25 7.44 -4.85 12.82
CA CYS A 25 7.58 -3.42 12.65
C CYS A 25 6.61 -2.67 13.58
N PRO A 26 7.00 -1.47 14.03
CA PRO A 26 6.09 -0.55 14.72
C PRO A 26 5.02 -0.02 13.75
N ALA A 27 4.14 0.85 14.26
CA ALA A 27 3.22 1.61 13.43
C ALA A 27 3.97 2.26 12.23
N PRO A 28 3.39 2.22 11.02
CA PRO A 28 4.01 2.80 9.83
C PRO A 28 4.29 4.31 10.01
N PRO A 29 5.35 4.84 9.38
CA PRO A 29 5.62 6.27 9.39
C PRO A 29 4.42 7.08 8.89
N LYS A 30 4.04 8.13 9.61
CA LYS A 30 3.00 9.05 9.13
C LYS A 30 3.56 9.95 8.06
N GLU A 31 2.94 9.94 6.90
CA GLU A 31 3.34 10.74 5.74
C GLU A 31 2.28 11.80 5.47
N LYS A 32 2.72 13.05 5.29
CA LYS A 32 1.79 14.16 5.06
C LYS A 32 1.05 13.93 3.74
N ASN A 33 -0.25 14.22 3.75
CA ASN A 33 -1.12 14.11 2.57
C ASN A 33 -1.13 12.72 1.93
N ALA A 34 -0.88 11.66 2.70
CA ALA A 34 -0.89 10.27 2.23
C ALA A 34 -1.80 9.38 3.09
N PHE A 35 -2.47 8.44 2.43
CA PHE A 35 -3.29 7.41 3.05
C PHE A 35 -2.60 6.06 2.96
N ILE A 36 -2.74 5.24 3.99
CA ILE A 36 -2.12 3.90 4.08
C ILE A 36 -3.18 2.84 3.82
N TYR A 37 -2.84 1.86 3.00
CA TYR A 37 -3.66 0.70 2.70
C TYR A 37 -2.90 -0.58 3.02
N MET A 38 -3.58 -1.54 3.63
CA MET A 38 -3.09 -2.90 3.85
C MET A 38 -4.11 -3.86 3.24
N GLU A 39 -3.65 -4.74 2.36
CA GLU A 39 -4.54 -5.67 1.61
C GLU A 39 -5.71 -4.97 0.89
N GLY A 40 -5.49 -3.71 0.47
CA GLY A 40 -6.51 -2.89 -0.21
C GLY A 40 -7.46 -2.14 0.73
N VAL A 41 -7.39 -2.37 2.05
CA VAL A 41 -8.23 -1.70 3.06
C VAL A 41 -7.48 -0.50 3.66
N PRO A 42 -8.10 0.68 3.78
CA PRO A 42 -7.46 1.83 4.44
C PRO A 42 -7.24 1.55 5.93
N ILE A 43 -6.04 1.81 6.41
CA ILE A 43 -5.66 1.67 7.83
C ILE A 43 -5.21 3.01 8.41
N ASP A 44 -5.50 3.26 9.68
CA ASP A 44 -4.99 4.43 10.40
C ASP A 44 -3.57 4.14 10.92
N ALA A 45 -2.63 5.06 10.67
CA ALA A 45 -1.28 5.00 11.21
C ALA A 45 -1.23 5.18 12.75
N ASN A 46 -2.36 5.54 13.39
CA ASN A 46 -2.48 5.70 14.84
C ASN A 46 -2.70 4.39 15.60
N PHE A 47 -2.86 3.26 14.92
CA PHE A 47 -3.04 2.00 15.63
C PHE A 47 -1.73 1.59 16.33
N ASP A 48 -1.79 1.37 17.64
CA ASP A 48 -0.75 0.72 18.46
C ASP A 48 -0.64 -0.79 18.14
N ILE A 49 -0.54 -1.11 16.85
CA ILE A 49 -0.47 -2.46 16.32
C ILE A 49 0.94 -2.72 15.83
N SER A 50 1.51 -3.87 16.21
CA SER A 50 2.76 -4.37 15.66
C SER A 50 2.49 -5.15 14.36
N PHE A 51 3.25 -4.87 13.31
CA PHE A 51 3.09 -5.51 12.00
C PHE A 51 4.12 -6.63 11.86
N ALA A 52 3.69 -7.84 11.48
CA ALA A 52 4.62 -8.96 11.32
C ALA A 52 5.63 -8.71 10.19
N ASP A 53 6.81 -9.30 10.30
CA ASP A 53 7.79 -9.33 9.21
C ASP A 53 7.16 -9.88 7.91
N GLY A 54 7.47 -9.23 6.80
CA GLY A 54 6.87 -9.48 5.49
C GLY A 54 5.55 -8.76 5.24
N THR A 55 5.00 -8.01 6.21
CA THR A 55 3.79 -7.21 5.96
C THR A 55 4.04 -6.15 4.90
N GLU A 56 3.13 -6.06 3.92
CA GLU A 56 3.19 -5.04 2.88
C GLU A 56 2.08 -4.00 3.07
N ILE A 57 2.45 -2.73 2.98
CA ILE A 57 1.52 -1.60 2.99
C ILE A 57 1.75 -0.72 1.77
N VAL A 58 0.70 -0.04 1.35
CA VAL A 58 0.72 0.88 0.21
C VAL A 58 0.30 2.26 0.66
N TYR A 59 1.16 3.25 0.45
CA TYR A 59 0.81 4.65 0.60
C TYR A 59 0.26 5.19 -0.71
N ARG A 60 -0.74 6.07 -0.62
CA ARG A 60 -1.27 6.84 -1.75
C ARG A 60 -1.40 8.30 -1.36
N CYS A 61 -0.87 9.20 -2.19
CA CYS A 61 -1.11 10.63 -2.01
C CYS A 61 -2.61 10.94 -2.15
N GLY A 62 -3.12 11.84 -1.32
CA GLY A 62 -4.50 12.35 -1.40
C GLY A 62 -4.75 13.23 -2.63
N PHE A 63 -3.69 13.71 -3.29
CA PHE A 63 -3.76 14.50 -4.51
C PHE A 63 -3.26 13.72 -5.72
N ILE A 64 -3.97 13.84 -6.85
CA ILE A 64 -3.64 13.19 -8.13
C ILE A 64 -2.76 14.10 -8.97
N LYS A 65 -1.56 14.45 -8.50
CA LYS A 65 -0.54 15.10 -9.34
C LYS A 65 0.85 14.63 -8.88
N PRO A 66 1.28 13.39 -9.23
CA PRO A 66 1.98 13.17 -10.51
C PRO A 66 1.81 11.73 -11.11
N LYS A 67 2.60 11.39 -12.16
CA LYS A 67 2.72 10.04 -12.79
C LYS A 67 2.93 8.86 -11.82
N LYS A 68 3.45 9.12 -10.61
CA LYS A 68 3.63 8.14 -9.53
C LYS A 68 3.06 8.73 -8.23
N ASN A 69 1.87 8.31 -7.84
CA ASN A 69 1.13 8.81 -6.68
C ASN A 69 1.02 7.79 -5.54
N ARG A 70 1.72 6.66 -5.66
CA ARG A 70 1.70 5.56 -4.70
C ARG A 70 3.07 4.90 -4.57
N TRP A 71 3.36 4.36 -3.39
CA TRP A 71 4.54 3.54 -3.15
C TRP A 71 4.23 2.42 -2.15
N LYS A 72 5.02 1.36 -2.21
CA LYS A 72 4.94 0.21 -1.32
C LYS A 72 6.00 0.32 -0.22
N MET A 73 5.65 -0.08 0.99
CA MET A 73 6.61 -0.37 2.05
C MET A 73 6.41 -1.80 2.54
N THR A 74 7.51 -2.46 2.86
CA THR A 74 7.54 -3.82 3.38
C THR A 74 8.17 -3.79 4.76
N CYS A 75 7.57 -4.50 5.72
CA CYS A 75 8.19 -4.72 7.00
C CYS A 75 9.30 -5.77 6.87
N GLU A 76 10.55 -5.37 7.05
CA GLU A 76 11.73 -6.26 6.98
C GLU A 76 12.55 -6.09 8.26
N GLU A 77 12.68 -7.18 9.03
CA GLU A 77 13.48 -7.23 10.26
C GLU A 77 13.15 -6.11 11.27
N GLY A 78 11.87 -5.73 11.35
CA GLY A 78 11.38 -4.71 12.27
C GLY A 78 11.53 -3.27 11.77
N THR A 79 11.96 -3.09 10.52
CA THR A 79 12.08 -1.78 9.87
C THR A 79 11.17 -1.72 8.64
N TRP A 80 10.52 -0.58 8.45
CA TRP A 80 9.77 -0.33 7.21
C TRP A 80 10.74 0.02 6.08
N VAL A 81 10.78 -0.82 5.04
CA VAL A 81 11.65 -0.68 3.87
C VAL A 81 10.83 -0.30 2.65
N GLY A 82 11.24 0.75 1.96
CA GLY A 82 10.58 1.24 0.75
C GLY A 82 11.17 2.57 0.29
N THR A 83 10.78 3.02 -0.90
CA THR A 83 11.18 4.35 -1.41
C THR A 83 10.00 5.32 -1.23
N PRO A 84 10.00 6.15 -0.18
CA PRO A 84 8.93 7.10 0.05
C PRO A 84 8.90 8.14 -1.07
N ILE A 85 7.70 8.65 -1.33
CA ILE A 85 7.49 9.77 -2.26
C ILE A 85 6.89 10.90 -1.43
N ILE A 86 7.41 12.10 -1.63
CA ILE A 86 6.87 13.29 -0.97
C ILE A 86 5.59 13.69 -1.70
N CYS A 87 4.46 13.67 -1.00
CA CYS A 87 3.21 14.23 -1.50
C CYS A 87 3.25 15.76 -1.36
N ASP A 88 4.06 16.41 -2.21
CA ASP A 88 4.26 17.85 -2.20
C ASP A 88 3.06 18.54 -2.88
N GLY A 89 2.29 19.25 -2.08
CA GLY A 89 1.07 19.92 -2.50
C GLY A 89 0.44 20.60 -1.30
N ASP A 90 0.38 21.94 -1.33
CA ASP A 90 -0.39 22.70 -0.37
C ASP A 90 -1.83 22.20 -0.36
N VAL A 91 -2.41 22.07 0.83
CA VAL A 91 -3.80 21.66 1.02
C VAL A 91 -4.62 22.95 1.08
N PRO A 92 -5.39 23.33 0.03
CA PRO A 92 -6.52 24.19 0.29
C PRO A 92 -7.44 23.39 1.23
N VAL A 93 -7.80 23.98 2.37
CA VAL A 93 -8.63 23.40 3.45
C VAL A 93 -9.97 22.82 2.92
N GLU A 94 -10.33 23.18 1.70
CA GLU A 94 -11.43 22.66 0.87
C GLU A 94 -11.36 21.14 0.63
N ASN A 95 -10.16 20.53 0.73
CA ASN A 95 -9.91 19.13 0.35
C ASN A 95 -10.16 18.07 1.44
N MET A 96 -10.37 18.45 2.71
CA MET A 96 -10.90 17.50 3.72
C MET A 96 -12.29 17.01 3.34
N THR A 97 -13.09 17.88 2.72
CA THR A 97 -14.40 17.53 2.14
C THR A 97 -14.25 16.50 1.04
N SER A 98 -13.20 16.57 0.22
CA SER A 98 -12.91 15.61 -0.86
C SER A 98 -12.53 14.23 -0.33
N VAL A 99 -11.78 14.17 0.78
CA VAL A 99 -11.42 12.90 1.45
C VAL A 99 -12.64 12.26 2.10
N LEU A 100 -13.48 13.03 2.80
CA LEU A 100 -14.76 12.54 3.33
C LEU A 100 -15.73 12.14 2.21
N LYS A 101 -15.70 12.82 1.06
CA LYS A 101 -16.41 12.42 -0.16
C LYS A 101 -15.85 11.15 -0.79
N MET A 102 -14.59 10.75 -0.56
CA MET A 102 -14.08 9.45 -1.02
C MET A 102 -14.51 8.32 -0.08
N ILE A 103 -14.61 8.59 1.22
CA ILE A 103 -15.08 7.61 2.23
C ILE A 103 -16.58 7.34 2.08
N ASN A 104 -17.38 8.35 1.74
CA ASN A 104 -18.83 8.25 1.51
C ASN A 104 -19.23 8.48 0.04
N GLY A 105 -18.30 8.29 -0.89
CA GLY A 105 -18.51 8.59 -2.31
C GLY A 105 -19.25 7.49 -3.03
N SER A 106 -20.20 7.85 -3.89
CA SER A 106 -20.59 6.97 -5.00
C SER A 106 -19.52 7.06 -6.09
N CYS A 107 -19.13 5.91 -6.64
CA CYS A 107 -18.30 5.86 -7.84
C CYS A 107 -19.21 5.72 -9.04
N THR A 108 -19.49 6.82 -9.73
CA THR A 108 -20.21 6.78 -11.01
C THR A 108 -19.23 6.43 -12.13
N TYR A 109 -19.45 5.29 -12.77
CA TYR A 109 -18.83 4.94 -14.05
C TYR A 109 -19.60 5.61 -15.17
N THR A 110 -18.88 6.25 -16.08
CA THR A 110 -19.40 6.72 -17.36
C THR A 110 -18.61 6.05 -18.48
N LYS A 111 -19.31 5.48 -19.46
CA LYS A 111 -18.66 4.84 -20.61
C LYS A 111 -18.03 5.91 -21.50
N ASP A 112 -16.73 5.78 -21.72
CA ASP A 112 -15.99 6.59 -22.68
C ASP A 112 -16.15 6.00 -24.09
N GLU A 113 -16.21 6.85 -25.11
CA GLU A 113 -16.32 6.46 -26.51
C GLU A 113 -15.11 5.63 -26.99
N GLU A 114 -13.93 5.82 -26.38
CA GLU A 114 -12.74 5.03 -26.65
C GLU A 114 -12.75 3.64 -26.00
N ILE A 115 -13.69 3.36 -25.09
CA ILE A 115 -13.80 2.06 -24.42
C ILE A 115 -14.79 1.16 -25.18
N VAL A 116 -14.27 0.10 -25.80
CA VAL A 116 -15.09 -0.85 -26.57
C VAL A 116 -16.04 -1.63 -25.66
N ALA A 117 -15.54 -2.06 -24.51
CA ALA A 117 -16.32 -2.79 -23.52
C ALA A 117 -15.75 -2.60 -22.11
N THR A 118 -16.64 -2.52 -21.12
CA THR A 118 -16.26 -2.57 -19.70
C THR A 118 -16.95 -3.76 -19.05
N PHE A 119 -16.26 -4.44 -18.14
CA PHE A 119 -16.77 -5.61 -17.42
C PHE A 119 -16.71 -5.37 -15.91
N TYR A 120 -17.71 -5.91 -15.21
CA TYR A 120 -17.79 -6.02 -13.76
C TYR A 120 -18.20 -7.44 -13.40
N ASN A 121 -17.40 -8.16 -12.60
CA ASN A 121 -17.62 -9.57 -12.23
C ASN A 121 -18.05 -10.43 -13.44
N ASP A 122 -17.25 -10.36 -14.50
CA ASP A 122 -17.43 -11.10 -15.77
C ASP A 122 -18.67 -10.74 -16.58
N GLN A 123 -19.45 -9.74 -16.14
CA GLN A 123 -20.58 -9.21 -16.89
C GLN A 123 -20.22 -7.92 -17.60
N GLN A 124 -20.51 -7.84 -18.88
CA GLN A 124 -20.32 -6.61 -19.65
C GLN A 124 -21.31 -5.54 -19.18
N LEU A 125 -20.81 -4.35 -18.90
CA LEU A 125 -21.63 -3.16 -18.65
C LEU A 125 -22.20 -2.65 -19.97
N VAL A 126 -23.53 -2.68 -20.06
CA VAL A 126 -24.27 -2.24 -21.25
C VAL A 126 -24.78 -0.79 -21.11
N LYS A 127 -24.86 -0.27 -19.89
CA LYS A 127 -25.31 1.10 -19.62
C LYS A 127 -24.12 2.06 -19.64
N ASP A 128 -24.35 3.24 -20.19
CA ASP A 128 -23.35 4.30 -20.31
C ASP A 128 -23.08 5.03 -18.99
N THR A 129 -23.95 4.87 -17.99
CA THR A 129 -23.74 5.43 -16.65
C THR A 129 -24.26 4.48 -15.58
N ILE A 130 -23.40 4.05 -14.65
CA ILE A 130 -23.74 3.16 -13.51
C ILE A 130 -23.01 3.63 -12.26
N ASP A 131 -23.71 3.62 -11.13
CA ASP A 131 -23.10 3.81 -9.81
C ASP A 131 -22.61 2.49 -9.22
N PHE A 132 -21.39 2.52 -8.70
CA PHE A 132 -20.74 1.42 -8.02
C PHE A 132 -20.36 1.82 -6.59
N PRO A 133 -20.33 0.85 -5.66
CA PRO A 133 -19.76 1.07 -4.34
C PRO A 133 -18.25 1.30 -4.46
N SER A 134 -17.71 2.07 -3.51
CA SER A 134 -16.26 2.27 -3.37
C SER A 134 -15.52 0.94 -3.31
N GLY A 135 -14.37 0.87 -3.99
CA GLY A 135 -13.54 -0.35 -4.06
C GLY A 135 -13.91 -1.32 -5.19
N THR A 136 -14.90 -0.98 -6.03
CA THR A 136 -15.24 -1.77 -7.22
C THR A 136 -14.10 -1.75 -8.26
N ASN A 137 -13.76 -2.93 -8.79
CA ASN A 137 -12.81 -3.09 -9.88
C ASN A 137 -13.56 -3.27 -11.21
N LEU A 138 -13.20 -2.47 -12.20
CA LEU A 138 -13.73 -2.55 -13.57
C LEU A 138 -12.61 -2.93 -14.53
N VAL A 139 -12.91 -3.79 -15.50
CA VAL A 139 -11.98 -4.14 -16.58
C VAL A 139 -12.46 -3.48 -17.87
N CYS A 140 -11.64 -2.60 -18.44
CA CYS A 140 -11.94 -1.91 -19.70
C CYS A 140 -11.11 -2.48 -20.84
N LEU A 141 -11.76 -2.82 -21.95
CA LEU A 141 -11.14 -3.16 -23.22
C LEU A 141 -11.08 -1.92 -24.11
N PHE A 142 -9.86 -1.52 -24.46
CA PHE A 142 -9.59 -0.45 -25.42
C PHE A 142 -9.32 -1.06 -26.80
N PRO A 143 -9.65 -0.34 -27.88
CA PRO A 143 -9.28 -0.78 -29.21
C PRO A 143 -7.75 -0.79 -29.32
N HIS A 144 -7.20 -1.85 -29.92
CA HIS A 144 -5.78 -1.90 -30.22
C HIS A 144 -5.49 -0.81 -31.26
N GLN A 145 -4.85 0.29 -30.86
CA GLN A 145 -4.42 1.35 -31.76
C GLN A 145 -3.33 0.79 -32.70
N PHE A 146 -3.74 0.20 -33.83
CA PHE A 146 -2.83 -0.07 -34.93
C PHE A 146 -2.51 1.26 -35.61
N HIS A 147 -1.45 1.92 -35.17
CA HIS A 147 -0.78 2.96 -35.95
C HIS A 147 -0.10 2.30 -37.16
N ASN A 148 -0.89 2.01 -38.21
CA ASN A 148 -0.32 1.78 -39.53
C ASN A 148 -0.02 3.15 -40.14
N THR A 149 1.20 3.63 -39.93
CA THR A 149 1.78 4.69 -40.75
C THR A 149 1.98 4.11 -42.16
N LEU A 150 1.03 4.38 -43.06
CA LEU A 150 1.23 4.17 -44.49
C LEU A 150 2.09 5.32 -45.02
N HIS A 151 3.24 4.95 -45.58
CA HIS A 151 4.21 5.79 -46.28
C HIS A 151 3.78 5.96 -47.74
#